data_AF-A0A956KSV9-F1
#
_entry.id   AF-A0A956KSV9-F1
#
_cell.length_a   1.000
_cell.length_b   1.000
_cell.length_c   1.000
_cell.angle_alpha   90.00
_cell.angle_beta   90.00
_cell.angle_gamma   90.00
#
_symmetry.space_group_name_H-M   'P 1'
#
loop_
_entity.id
_entity.type
_entity.pdbx_description
1 polymer ?
#
loop_
_entity_poly.entity_id
_entity_poly.type
_entity_poly.pdbx_seq_one_letter_code
_entity_poly.pdbx_strand_id
1 'polypeptide(L)'
;MRRHLLPTLALLAACRPDPGTGGDEIDGSTDSDSGSSDTTTDDASSTDDASSDTTPADLPPPARPVLESPAEAEDLDPDPNVVHVSLTAAPARYEIDGETVEGWAYNGQIPGPTIRLRRGDTLIVDFHNGLDADTTIHWHGLHVPFAMDGVTWMNAPVGPGQDFVYSFVVDQAGT
;
A
#
# COMPACT_ATOMS: atom_id res chain seq x y z
N MET A 1 16.83 -16.39 23.51
CA MET A 1 15.36 -16.22 23.38
C MET A 1 15.09 -15.61 22.01
N ARG A 2 14.56 -16.38 21.06
CA ARG A 2 14.22 -15.88 19.72
C ARG A 2 12.86 -15.19 19.83
N ARG A 3 12.80 -13.88 19.57
CA ARG A 3 11.57 -13.11 19.56
C ARG A 3 11.31 -12.63 18.14
N HIS A 4 10.11 -12.90 17.68
CA HIS A 4 9.62 -12.68 16.33
C HIS A 4 9.75 -11.21 15.91
N LEU A 5 10.47 -10.97 14.81
CA LEU A 5 10.36 -9.74 14.03
C LEU A 5 9.07 -9.83 13.22
N LEU A 6 8.24 -8.79 13.29
CA LEU A 6 7.21 -8.52 12.29
C LEU A 6 7.65 -7.28 11.50
N PRO A 7 7.57 -7.30 10.17
CA PRO A 7 7.99 -6.17 9.35
C PRO A 7 6.88 -5.12 9.26
N THR A 8 7.22 -3.87 9.57
CA THR A 8 6.39 -2.70 9.26
C THR A 8 6.70 -2.25 7.84
N LEU A 9 5.66 -2.10 7.01
CA LEU A 9 5.69 -1.73 5.60
C LEU A 9 5.07 -0.34 5.44
N ALA A 10 5.86 0.67 5.07
CA ALA A 10 5.37 1.99 4.72
C ALA A 10 5.18 2.08 3.20
N LEU A 11 3.95 2.28 2.74
CA LEU A 11 3.59 2.40 1.33
C LEU A 11 3.34 3.88 1.00
N LEU A 12 4.27 4.56 0.31
CA LEU A 12 3.98 5.86 -0.33
C LEU A 12 3.84 5.67 -1.85
N ALA A 13 2.67 6.01 -2.37
CA ALA A 13 2.42 6.17 -3.80
C ALA A 13 1.87 7.58 -4.03
N ALA A 14 2.57 8.39 -4.82
CA ALA A 14 2.05 9.65 -5.35
C ALA A 14 1.60 9.38 -6.80
N CYS A 15 0.29 9.29 -7.00
CA CYS A 15 -0.30 9.11 -8.33
C CYS A 15 -0.33 10.46 -9.06
N ARG A 16 0.08 10.47 -10.33
CA ARG A 16 -0.01 11.63 -11.21
C ARG A 16 -1.49 11.97 -11.45
N PRO A 17 -1.93 13.23 -11.32
CA PRO A 17 -3.30 13.61 -11.69
C PRO A 17 -3.47 13.54 -13.21
N ASP A 18 -4.49 12.80 -13.66
CA ASP A 18 -4.82 12.58 -15.07
C ASP A 18 -5.68 13.75 -15.62
N PRO A 19 -5.31 14.40 -16.74
CA PRO A 19 -6.14 15.42 -17.35
C PRO A 19 -7.23 14.80 -18.24
N GLY A 20 -8.36 14.46 -17.62
CA GLY A 20 -9.71 14.57 -18.20
C GLY A 20 -10.11 13.62 -19.35
N THR A 21 -11.13 12.81 -19.10
CA THR A 21 -12.14 12.35 -20.08
C THR A 21 -13.40 12.06 -19.25
N GLY A 22 -14.48 12.83 -19.32
CA GLY A 22 -15.37 12.91 -20.48
C GLY A 22 -16.34 11.73 -20.39
N GLY A 23 -17.53 11.95 -19.83
CA GLY A 23 -18.48 10.89 -19.49
C GLY A 23 -19.11 10.18 -20.69
N ASP A 24 -19.67 9.01 -20.42
CA ASP A 24 -20.72 8.41 -21.24
C ASP A 24 -21.69 7.58 -20.39
N GLU A 25 -22.94 7.69 -20.79
CA GLU A 25 -24.17 7.33 -20.08
C GLU A 25 -24.39 5.82 -20.02
N ILE A 26 -24.92 5.32 -18.91
CA ILE A 26 -25.30 3.90 -18.75
C ILE A 26 -26.82 3.80 -18.97
N ASP A 27 -27.23 3.25 -20.12
CA ASP A 27 -28.62 2.88 -20.38
C ASP A 27 -28.99 1.61 -19.59
N GLY A 28 -30.25 1.59 -19.14
CA GLY A 28 -30.85 0.48 -18.43
C GLY A 28 -31.65 -0.42 -19.36
N SER A 29 -31.58 -1.72 -19.10
CA SER A 29 -32.58 -2.69 -19.54
C SER A 29 -32.93 -3.64 -18.40
N THR A 30 -34.13 -3.41 -17.85
CA THR A 30 -34.97 -4.39 -17.16
C THR A 30 -35.36 -5.50 -18.13
N ASP A 31 -35.42 -6.74 -17.64
CA ASP A 31 -36.48 -7.69 -17.98
C ASP A 31 -36.68 -8.68 -16.83
N SER A 32 -37.92 -8.78 -16.38
CA SER A 32 -38.43 -9.79 -15.45
C SER A 32 -39.16 -10.84 -16.27
N ASP A 33 -39.04 -12.12 -15.93
CA ASP A 33 -40.20 -13.01 -16.10
C ASP A 33 -40.16 -14.24 -15.20
N SER A 34 -41.37 -14.57 -14.74
CA SER A 34 -41.70 -15.60 -13.76
C SER A 34 -42.22 -16.83 -14.48
N GLY A 35 -41.94 -18.03 -13.97
CA GLY A 35 -42.52 -19.27 -14.50
C GLY A 35 -42.53 -20.39 -13.48
N SER A 36 -43.70 -20.65 -12.90
CA SER A 36 -44.01 -21.75 -12.00
C SER A 36 -44.70 -22.88 -12.78
N SER A 37 -44.37 -24.15 -12.50
CA SER A 37 -45.32 -25.26 -12.68
C SER A 37 -44.93 -26.50 -11.90
N ASP A 38 -45.86 -26.94 -11.05
CA ASP A 38 -45.93 -28.20 -10.30
C ASP A 38 -46.07 -29.43 -11.21
N THR A 39 -45.69 -30.63 -10.72
CA THR A 39 -46.61 -31.79 -10.51
C THR A 39 -45.87 -33.13 -10.25
N THR A 40 -46.41 -33.86 -9.26
CA THR A 40 -46.38 -35.31 -8.92
C THR A 40 -45.18 -36.00 -8.26
N THR A 41 -45.49 -36.53 -7.08
CA THR A 41 -44.93 -37.63 -6.30
C THR A 41 -44.77 -38.95 -7.06
N ASP A 42 -43.71 -39.69 -6.75
CA ASP A 42 -43.72 -41.16 -6.65
C ASP A 42 -42.64 -41.66 -5.67
N ASP A 43 -42.95 -42.80 -5.06
CA ASP A 43 -42.39 -43.44 -3.86
C ASP A 43 -41.01 -44.11 -4.02
N ALA A 44 -40.34 -44.20 -2.86
CA ALA A 44 -39.44 -45.25 -2.39
C ALA A 44 -38.13 -45.57 -3.14
N SER A 45 -37.00 -45.28 -2.46
CA SER A 45 -36.00 -46.30 -2.09
C SER A 45 -34.90 -45.66 -1.26
N SER A 46 -34.76 -46.09 -0.01
CA SER A 46 -33.63 -45.77 0.84
C SER A 46 -32.35 -46.34 0.25
N THR A 47 -31.41 -45.46 -0.06
CA THR A 47 -29.98 -45.78 -0.08
C THR A 47 -29.30 -44.73 0.76
N ASP A 48 -28.67 -45.19 1.85
CA ASP A 48 -27.82 -44.39 2.71
C ASP A 48 -26.64 -43.85 1.90
N ASP A 49 -26.80 -42.66 1.31
CA ASP A 49 -25.67 -41.87 0.86
C ASP A 49 -25.22 -41.03 2.04
N ALA A 50 -24.04 -41.37 2.56
CA ALA A 50 -23.37 -40.61 3.58
C ALA A 50 -23.11 -39.20 3.03
N SER A 51 -24.05 -38.29 3.29
CA SER A 51 -23.85 -36.86 3.13
C SER A 51 -22.72 -36.49 4.08
N SER A 52 -21.51 -36.38 3.55
CA SER A 52 -20.40 -35.75 4.24
C SER A 52 -20.78 -34.29 4.41
N ASP A 53 -21.47 -34.03 5.51
CA ASP A 53 -21.88 -32.72 6.02
C ASP A 53 -20.62 -31.91 6.33
N THR A 54 -19.99 -31.40 5.28
CA THR A 54 -18.95 -30.38 5.39
C THR A 54 -19.69 -29.08 5.70
N THR A 55 -19.91 -28.83 6.98
CA THR A 55 -20.30 -27.51 7.46
C THR A 55 -19.28 -26.49 6.91
N PRO A 56 -19.65 -25.24 6.53
CA PRO A 56 -18.71 -24.24 6.02
C PRO A 56 -17.49 -23.96 6.93
N ALA A 57 -17.54 -24.41 8.19
CA ALA A 57 -16.44 -24.36 9.16
C ALA A 57 -15.33 -25.42 8.95
N ASP A 58 -15.56 -26.43 8.11
CA ASP A 58 -14.62 -27.53 7.86
C ASP A 58 -13.79 -27.31 6.57
N LEU A 59 -14.02 -26.18 5.86
CA LEU A 59 -13.12 -25.71 4.82
C LEU A 59 -11.91 -25.03 5.47
N PRO A 60 -10.66 -25.35 5.07
CA PRO A 60 -9.51 -24.60 5.51
C PRO A 60 -9.72 -23.12 5.14
N PRO A 61 -9.36 -22.18 6.03
CA PRO A 61 -9.45 -20.77 5.70
C PRO A 61 -8.71 -20.51 4.39
N PRO A 62 -9.26 -19.67 3.49
CA PRO A 62 -8.60 -19.39 2.23
C PRO A 62 -7.17 -18.94 2.50
N ALA A 63 -6.22 -19.54 1.81
CA ALA A 63 -4.82 -19.16 1.92
C ALA A 63 -4.72 -17.67 1.59
N ARG A 64 -4.31 -16.86 2.57
CA ARG A 64 -4.00 -15.46 2.31
C ARG A 64 -2.80 -15.42 1.36
N PRO A 65 -2.84 -14.64 0.26
CA PRO A 65 -1.65 -14.46 -0.54
C PRO A 65 -0.55 -13.88 0.34
N VAL A 66 0.66 -14.45 0.25
CA VAL A 66 1.83 -13.88 0.90
C VAL A 66 2.20 -12.63 0.10
N LEU A 67 1.93 -11.46 0.66
CA LEU A 67 2.45 -10.21 0.12
C LEU A 67 3.93 -10.12 0.49
N GLU A 68 4.80 -10.07 -0.51
CA GLU A 68 6.22 -9.81 -0.29
C GLU A 68 6.38 -8.38 0.24
N SER A 69 7.17 -8.22 1.30
CA SER A 69 7.53 -6.89 1.77
C SER A 69 8.52 -6.27 0.78
N PRO A 70 8.40 -4.97 0.47
CA PRO A 70 9.40 -4.25 -0.31
C PRO A 70 10.76 -4.30 0.35
N ALA A 71 11.78 -3.95 -0.43
CA ALA A 71 13.13 -3.76 0.08
C ALA A 71 13.13 -2.75 1.24
N GLU A 72 13.91 -3.03 2.29
CA GLU A 72 14.14 -2.06 3.36
C GLU A 72 15.14 -1.00 2.86
N ALA A 73 14.95 0.25 3.29
CA ALA A 73 15.89 1.33 3.02
C ALA A 73 17.24 1.02 3.69
N GLU A 74 18.34 1.33 3.00
CA GLU A 74 19.68 1.22 3.57
C GLU A 74 19.88 2.31 4.63
N ASP A 75 20.30 1.89 5.82
CA ASP A 75 20.71 2.80 6.89
C ASP A 75 22.16 3.24 6.68
N LEU A 76 22.35 4.54 6.53
CA LEU A 76 23.61 5.20 6.23
C LEU A 76 24.35 5.64 7.50
N ASP A 77 23.69 5.62 8.67
CA ASP A 77 24.30 6.01 9.95
C ASP A 77 24.75 4.76 10.76
N PRO A 78 25.99 4.75 11.30
CA PRO A 78 26.44 3.66 12.16
C PRO A 78 25.86 3.69 13.59
N ASP A 79 25.23 4.78 14.05
CA ASP A 79 24.62 4.86 15.39
C ASP A 79 23.35 3.98 15.46
N PRO A 80 23.26 3.03 16.41
CA PRO A 80 22.12 2.13 16.51
C PRO A 80 20.78 2.78 16.91
N ASN A 81 20.76 4.08 17.25
CA ASN A 81 19.54 4.85 17.57
C ASN A 81 19.25 5.94 16.54
N VAL A 82 20.01 5.98 15.45
CA VAL A 82 19.76 6.86 14.30
C VAL A 82 19.50 5.96 13.11
N VAL A 83 18.50 6.29 12.32
CA VAL A 83 18.28 5.68 11.02
C VAL A 83 18.36 6.80 10.00
N HIS A 84 19.39 6.77 9.17
CA HIS A 84 19.64 7.78 8.15
C HIS A 84 19.46 7.16 6.77
N VAL A 85 18.49 7.67 6.00
CA VAL A 85 18.18 7.13 4.67
C VAL A 85 18.20 8.21 3.61
N SER A 86 18.45 7.82 2.36
CA SER A 86 18.34 8.70 1.20
C SER A 86 17.13 8.30 0.36
N LEU A 87 16.25 9.26 0.07
CA LEU A 87 15.08 9.07 -0.78
C LEU A 87 15.11 10.06 -1.94
N THR A 88 15.03 9.55 -3.16
CA THR A 88 14.87 10.35 -4.38
C THR A 88 13.51 10.10 -4.99
N ALA A 89 12.67 11.13 -5.09
CA ALA A 89 11.45 11.06 -5.89
C ALA A 89 11.81 11.29 -7.37
N ALA A 90 11.47 10.35 -8.25
CA ALA A 90 11.74 10.48 -9.68
C ALA A 90 10.68 9.76 -10.53
N PRO A 91 10.53 10.12 -11.82
CA PRO A 91 9.73 9.33 -12.74
C PRO A 91 10.34 7.95 -12.94
N ALA A 92 9.52 6.92 -13.03
CA ALA A 92 9.94 5.56 -13.25
C ALA A 92 8.90 4.75 -14.02
N ARG A 93 9.34 3.66 -14.66
CA ARG A 93 8.51 2.74 -15.43
C ARG A 93 8.47 1.38 -14.73
N TYR A 94 7.29 0.80 -14.64
CA TYR A 94 7.06 -0.49 -13.99
C TYR A 94 6.13 -1.35 -14.82
N GLU A 95 6.24 -2.66 -14.69
CA GLU A 95 5.32 -3.61 -15.31
C GLU A 95 4.27 -4.05 -14.29
N ILE A 96 2.99 -3.91 -14.65
CA ILE A 96 1.85 -4.40 -13.87
C ILE A 96 1.02 -5.27 -14.80
N ASP A 97 0.86 -6.55 -14.47
CA ASP A 97 0.11 -7.53 -15.29
C ASP A 97 0.54 -7.60 -16.78
N GLY A 98 1.82 -7.30 -17.05
CA GLY A 98 2.40 -7.31 -18.40
C GLY A 98 2.20 -6.00 -19.18
N GLU A 99 1.68 -4.96 -18.53
CA GLU A 99 1.59 -3.61 -19.07
C GLU A 99 2.62 -2.68 -18.44
N THR A 100 3.36 -1.96 -19.28
CA THR A 100 4.27 -0.90 -18.83
C THR A 100 3.48 0.32 -18.39
N VAL A 101 3.58 0.67 -17.11
CA VAL A 101 2.99 1.86 -16.49
C VAL A 101 4.08 2.88 -16.15
N GLU A 102 3.83 4.14 -16.48
CA GLU A 102 4.65 5.27 -16.02
C GLU A 102 4.09 5.83 -14.72
N GLY A 103 4.97 6.05 -13.74
CA GLY A 103 4.60 6.61 -12.45
C GLY A 103 5.74 7.36 -11.80
N TRP A 104 5.50 7.86 -10.59
CA TRP A 104 6.52 8.43 -9.74
C TRP A 104 6.85 7.47 -8.62
N ALA A 105 8.12 7.46 -8.22
CA ALA A 105 8.61 6.50 -7.25
C ALA A 105 9.74 7.05 -6.41
N TYR A 106 9.92 6.43 -5.25
CA TYR A 106 11.09 6.63 -4.42
C TYR A 106 12.17 5.61 -4.79
N ASN A 107 13.37 6.09 -5.08
CA ASN A 107 14.54 5.28 -5.44
C ASN A 107 14.28 4.31 -6.61
N GLY A 108 13.41 4.69 -7.55
CA GLY A 108 13.11 3.89 -8.75
C GLY A 108 12.39 2.56 -8.44
N GLN A 109 11.72 2.46 -7.30
CA GLN A 109 10.99 1.27 -6.90
C GLN A 109 9.52 1.60 -6.51
N ILE A 110 8.58 0.74 -6.91
CA ILE A 110 7.20 0.71 -6.42
C ILE A 110 6.88 -0.71 -5.94
N PRO A 111 6.41 -0.89 -4.69
CA PRO A 111 6.36 0.11 -3.62
C PRO A 111 7.74 0.64 -3.22
N GLY A 112 7.84 1.91 -2.83
CA GLY A 112 9.07 2.52 -2.33
C GLY A 112 9.76 1.75 -1.20
N PRO A 113 11.05 2.05 -0.92
CA PRO A 113 11.80 1.35 0.10
C PRO A 113 11.19 1.55 1.49
N THR A 114 11.13 0.47 2.26
CA THR A 114 10.55 0.44 3.60
C THR A 114 11.54 0.99 4.63
N ILE A 115 11.16 2.06 5.33
CA ILE A 115 11.95 2.60 6.45
C ILE A 115 11.52 1.87 7.74
N ARG A 116 12.44 1.13 8.36
CA ARG A 116 12.21 0.38 9.59
C ARG A 116 12.84 1.12 10.77
N LEU A 117 12.02 1.47 11.76
CA LEU A 117 12.43 2.25 12.93
C LEU A 117 12.02 1.55 14.22
N ARG A 118 12.69 1.86 15.31
CA ARG A 118 12.24 1.58 16.68
C ARG A 118 11.74 2.85 17.33
N ARG A 119 10.86 2.68 18.31
CA ARG A 119 10.48 3.79 19.18
C ARG A 119 11.72 4.32 19.91
N GLY A 120 11.93 5.62 19.82
CA GLY A 120 13.08 6.33 20.38
C GLY A 120 14.17 6.63 19.35
N ASP A 121 14.11 6.02 18.16
CA ASP A 121 15.09 6.29 17.11
C ASP A 121 14.91 7.69 16.53
N THR A 122 16.01 8.29 16.10
CA THR A 122 16.00 9.51 15.28
C THR A 122 16.01 9.10 13.82
N LEU A 123 14.97 9.49 13.08
CA LEU A 123 14.95 9.35 11.63
C LEU A 123 15.58 10.60 10.99
N ILE A 124 16.52 10.39 10.07
CA ILE A 124 17.06 11.41 9.19
C ILE A 124 16.82 10.96 7.75
N VAL A 125 16.22 11.82 6.92
CA VAL A 125 15.96 11.52 5.51
C VAL A 125 16.51 12.64 4.64
N ASP A 126 17.52 12.31 3.85
CA ASP A 126 17.98 13.15 2.75
C ASP A 126 17.02 12.95 1.59
N PHE A 127 16.12 13.91 1.41
CA PHE A 127 15.13 13.87 0.34
C PHE A 127 15.59 14.71 -0.85
N HIS A 128 15.67 14.09 -2.02
CA HIS A 128 15.89 14.74 -3.29
C HIS A 128 14.63 14.70 -4.15
N ASN A 129 14.16 15.87 -4.60
CA ASN A 129 13.08 15.94 -5.58
C ASN A 129 13.64 15.92 -7.02
N GLY A 130 13.71 14.74 -7.63
CA GLY A 130 14.07 14.56 -9.04
C GLY A 130 12.89 14.67 -10.03
N LEU A 131 11.72 15.13 -9.58
CA LEU A 131 10.54 15.37 -10.43
C LEU A 131 10.60 16.75 -11.09
N ASP A 132 9.73 16.96 -12.08
CA ASP A 132 9.47 18.25 -12.72
C ASP A 132 8.35 19.05 -12.01
N ALA A 133 7.91 18.60 -10.84
CA ALA A 133 6.86 19.19 -10.04
C ALA A 133 7.28 19.36 -8.57
N ASP A 134 6.71 20.37 -7.91
CA ASP A 134 6.81 20.56 -6.45
C ASP A 134 6.24 19.33 -5.71
N THR A 135 6.94 18.87 -4.67
CA THR A 135 6.49 17.71 -3.89
C THR A 135 6.94 17.78 -2.42
N THR A 136 6.37 16.91 -1.60
CA THR A 136 6.72 16.74 -0.18
C THR A 136 6.58 15.27 0.23
N ILE A 137 7.17 14.90 1.37
CA ILE A 137 6.93 13.61 2.03
C ILE A 137 6.04 13.86 3.24
N HIS A 138 4.88 13.19 3.29
CA HIS A 138 4.03 13.17 4.46
C HIS A 138 4.15 11.84 5.21
N TRP A 139 4.36 11.92 6.52
CA TRP A 139 4.57 10.76 7.39
C TRP A 139 3.26 10.25 7.96
N HIS A 140 2.53 9.47 7.16
CA HIS A 140 1.17 9.05 7.49
C HIS A 140 1.10 8.34 8.85
N GLY A 141 0.39 8.95 9.80
CA GLY A 141 0.12 8.39 11.12
C GLY A 141 1.21 8.64 12.17
N LEU A 142 2.34 9.26 11.80
CA LEU A 142 3.39 9.62 12.76
C LEU A 142 3.14 10.99 13.40
N HIS A 143 3.41 11.09 14.69
CA HIS A 143 3.50 12.34 15.43
C HIS A 143 4.86 12.97 15.16
N VAL A 144 4.88 13.93 14.24
CA VAL A 144 6.11 14.61 13.83
C VAL A 144 6.03 16.12 14.09
N PRO A 145 7.17 16.81 14.27
CA PRO A 145 7.18 18.26 14.29
C PRO A 145 6.56 18.81 13.00
N PHE A 146 5.75 19.87 13.12
CA PHE A 146 5.08 20.53 11.99
C PHE A 146 6.03 20.77 10.80
N ALA A 147 7.25 21.24 11.06
CA ALA A 147 8.24 21.56 10.02
C ALA A 147 8.71 20.34 9.21
N MET A 148 8.46 19.14 9.71
CA MET A 148 8.87 17.86 9.13
C MET A 148 7.70 17.05 8.57
N ASP A 149 6.45 17.53 8.70
CA ASP A 149 5.25 16.77 8.34
C ASP A 149 4.94 16.77 6.83
N GLY A 150 5.57 17.68 6.07
CA GLY A 150 5.39 17.77 4.62
C GLY A 150 4.00 18.23 4.16
N VAL A 151 3.18 18.77 5.06
CA VAL A 151 1.88 19.35 4.70
C VAL A 151 2.08 20.70 4.00
N THR A 152 1.62 20.81 2.74
CA THR A 152 2.00 21.90 1.82
C THR A 152 1.36 23.26 2.07
N TRP A 153 0.28 23.35 2.85
CA TRP A 153 -0.30 24.63 3.27
C TRP A 153 0.39 25.21 4.51
N MET A 154 1.32 24.45 5.08
CA MET A 154 2.02 24.72 6.33
C MET A 154 3.54 24.85 6.11
N ASN A 155 4.09 24.01 5.24
CA ASN A 155 5.49 23.98 4.85
C ASN A 155 5.62 24.27 3.36
N ALA A 156 6.67 25.01 2.98
CA ALA A 156 6.99 25.19 1.57
C ALA A 156 7.30 23.81 0.94
N PRO A 157 6.75 23.50 -0.24
CA PRO A 157 7.08 22.26 -0.92
C PRO A 157 8.55 22.27 -1.38
N VAL A 158 9.08 21.08 -1.63
CA VAL A 158 10.42 20.90 -2.21
C VAL A 158 10.29 21.02 -3.71
N GLY A 159 10.89 22.06 -4.29
CA GLY A 159 10.82 22.32 -5.73
C GLY A 159 11.63 21.32 -6.57
N PRO A 160 11.46 21.32 -7.91
CA PRO A 160 12.21 20.47 -8.83
C PRO A 160 13.72 20.61 -8.66
N GLY A 161 14.41 19.47 -8.55
CA GLY A 161 15.86 19.38 -8.36
C GLY A 161 16.36 19.92 -7.02
N GLN A 162 15.48 20.17 -6.05
CA GLN A 162 15.85 20.65 -4.71
C GLN A 162 15.90 19.52 -3.70
N ASP A 163 16.63 19.77 -2.62
CA ASP A 163 16.81 18.86 -1.51
C ASP A 163 16.13 19.39 -0.24
N PHE A 164 15.73 18.47 0.62
CA PHE A 164 15.24 18.76 1.96
C PHE A 164 15.64 17.66 2.92
N VAL A 165 16.01 18.02 4.15
CA VAL A 165 16.37 17.05 5.19
C VAL A 165 15.23 16.96 6.20
N TYR A 166 14.55 15.81 6.24
CA TYR A 166 13.61 15.51 7.32
C TYR A 166 14.38 14.94 8.50
N SER A 167 14.14 15.46 9.71
CA SER A 167 14.80 14.97 10.92
C SER A 167 13.89 15.07 12.13
N PHE A 168 13.57 13.93 12.76
CA PHE A 168 12.75 13.89 13.97
C PHE A 168 12.92 12.58 14.75
N VAL A 169 12.56 12.61 16.03
CA VAL A 169 12.54 11.43 16.90
C VAL A 169 11.17 10.77 16.81
N VAL A 170 11.15 9.44 16.67
CA VAL A 170 9.92 8.65 16.62
C VAL A 170 9.51 8.23 18.03
N ASP A 171 8.36 8.68 18.52
CA ASP A 171 7.84 8.32 19.85
C ASP A 171 6.76 7.22 19.81
N GLN A 172 6.34 6.81 18.61
CA GLN A 172 5.31 5.81 18.37
C GLN A 172 5.88 4.44 17.93
N ALA A 173 5.04 3.41 17.94
CA ALA A 173 5.32 2.11 17.34
C ALA A 173 4.06 1.62 16.65
N GLY A 174 4.17 1.12 15.42
CA GLY A 174 3.02 0.75 14.61
C GLY A 174 3.39 0.38 13.18
N THR A 175 2.38 0.39 12.31
CA THR A 175 2.48 0.16 10.86
C THR A 175 1.59 1.12 10.12
#